data_AF-A0A1J5P4Z5-F1
#
_entry.id   AF-A0A1J5P4Z5-F1
#
_cell.length_a   1.000
_cell.length_b   1.000
_cell.length_c   1.000
_cell.angle_alpha   90.00
_cell.angle_beta   90.00
_cell.angle_gamma   90.00
#
_symmetry.space_group_name_H-M   'P 1'
#
loop_
_entity.id
_entity.type
_entity.pdbx_description
1 polymer ?
#
loop_
_entity_poly.entity_id
_entity_poly.type
_entity_poly.pdbx_seq_one_letter_code
_entity_poly.pdbx_strand_id
1 'polypeptide(L)' 'MRCLLLFHASTMPLNVKPYVSEVTRFIQELKTRDPELESKQKEGRARLWDKPQDAELAQAFKAGRVRQKPYVYGGE' A
#
# COMPACT_ATOMS: atom_id res chain seq x y z
N MET A 1 7.67 22.45 51.44
CA MET A 1 7.86 22.54 49.98
C MET A 1 7.59 21.16 49.41
N ARG A 2 6.33 20.87 49.05
CA ARG A 2 5.83 20.86 47.66
C ARG A 2 6.76 20.00 46.78
N CYS A 3 6.46 18.71 46.72
CA CYS A 3 5.76 18.10 45.59
C CYS A 3 6.76 17.58 44.56
N LEU A 4 6.92 16.25 44.49
CA LEU A 4 7.23 15.53 43.26
C LEU A 4 6.71 14.11 43.45
N LEU A 5 5.49 13.93 42.96
CA LEU A 5 4.73 12.69 42.92
C LEU A 5 5.52 11.64 42.11
N LEU A 6 5.88 10.54 42.76
CA LEU A 6 6.29 9.31 42.10
C LEU A 6 5.04 8.65 41.49
N PHE A 7 4.58 9.15 40.35
CA PHE A 7 3.63 8.44 39.49
C PHE A 7 4.36 7.29 38.79
N HIS A 8 4.53 6.16 39.48
CA HIS A 8 4.78 4.89 38.80
C HIS A 8 3.46 4.44 38.16
N ALA A 9 3.20 4.93 36.95
CA ALA A 9 2.14 4.37 36.11
C ALA A 9 2.54 2.93 35.75
N SER A 10 1.97 1.96 36.46
CA SER A 10 2.03 0.56 36.09
C SER A 10 1.42 0.42 34.70
N THR A 11 2.26 0.20 33.69
CA THR A 11 1.80 -0.10 32.33
C THR A 11 1.25 -1.53 32.41
N MET A 12 -0.06 -1.68 32.28
CA MET A 12 -0.67 -2.99 32.08
C MET A 12 -0.36 -3.39 30.65
N PRO A 13 0.42 -4.46 30.38
CA PRO A 13 0.64 -4.89 29.02
C PRO A 13 -0.69 -5.41 28.47
N LEU A 14 -1.28 -4.67 27.53
CA LEU A 14 -2.40 -5.17 26.75
C LEU A 14 -1.87 -6.36 25.94
N ASN A 15 -2.18 -7.58 26.38
CA ASN A 15 -1.89 -8.80 25.64
C ASN A 15 -2.85 -8.93 24.45
N VAL A 16 -2.71 -8.03 23.48
CA VAL A 16 -3.43 -8.08 22.20
C VAL A 16 -2.75 -9.13 21.36
N LYS A 17 -3.38 -10.31 21.23
CA LYS A 17 -2.99 -11.26 20.19
C LYS A 17 -3.17 -10.54 18.84
N PRO A 18 -2.13 -10.47 17.98
CA PRO A 18 -2.29 -9.83 16.68
C PRO A 18 -3.38 -10.59 15.92
N TYR A 19 -4.48 -9.90 15.59
CA TYR A 19 -5.50 -10.48 14.75
C TYR A 19 -4.94 -10.65 13.34
N VAL A 20 -5.06 -11.87 12.81
CA VAL A 20 -4.73 -12.19 11.41
C VAL A 20 -6.03 -12.53 10.71
N SER A 21 -6.34 -11.81 9.63
CA SER A 21 -7.55 -12.09 8.85
C SER A 21 -7.48 -13.48 8.21
N GLU A 22 -8.63 -14.10 7.98
CA GLU A 22 -8.68 -15.39 7.29
C GLU A 22 -8.04 -15.32 5.90
N VAL A 23 -8.23 -14.19 5.19
CA VAL A 23 -7.60 -13.94 3.89
C VAL A 23 -6.08 -13.95 4.00
N THR A 24 -5.53 -13.30 5.04
CA THR A 24 -4.08 -13.29 5.27
C THR A 24 -3.57 -14.70 5.53
N ARG A 25 -4.27 -15.49 6.34
CA ARG A 25 -3.90 -16.89 6.62
C ARG A 25 -3.93 -17.74 5.34
N PHE A 26 -5.00 -17.62 4.56
CA PHE A 26 -5.15 -18.29 3.27
C PHE A 26 -3.99 -17.96 2.31
N ILE A 27 -3.62 -16.69 2.18
CA ILE A 27 -2.51 -16.27 1.30
C ILE A 27 -1.17 -16.86 1.79
N GLN A 28 -0.94 -16.89 3.11
CA GLN A 28 0.28 -17.49 3.67
C GLN A 28 0.36 -19.00 3.41
N GLU A 29 -0.74 -19.72 3.60
CA GLU A 29 -0.84 -21.16 3.30
C GLU A 29 -0.64 -21.43 1.80
N LEU A 30 -1.22 -20.60 0.93
CA LEU A 30 -1.08 -20.70 -0.51
C LEU A 30 0.39 -20.55 -0.94
N LYS A 31 1.10 -19.54 -0.42
CA LYS A 31 2.52 -19.32 -0.73
C LYS A 31 3.42 -20.44 -0.19
N THR A 32 3.07 -21.02 0.95
CA THR A 32 3.79 -22.19 1.49
C THR A 32 3.61 -23.41 0.60
N ARG A 33 2.40 -23.61 0.06
CA ARG A 33 2.07 -24.74 -0.81
C ARG A 33 2.69 -24.64 -2.19
N ASP A 34 2.75 -23.43 -2.76
CA ASP A 34 3.36 -23.16 -4.08
C ASP A 34 4.46 -22.09 -3.95
N PRO A 35 5.72 -22.49 -3.71
CA PRO A 35 6.83 -21.55 -3.58
C PRO A 35 7.18 -20.84 -4.90
N GLU A 36 6.77 -21.37 -6.06
CA GLU A 36 7.01 -20.73 -7.36
C GLU A 36 6.00 -19.63 -7.69
N LEU A 37 4.91 -19.54 -6.93
CA LEU A 37 3.80 -18.63 -7.19
C LEU A 37 4.25 -17.17 -7.35
N GLU A 38 5.21 -16.72 -6.54
CA GLU A 38 5.75 -15.36 -6.61
C GLU A 38 6.47 -15.07 -7.94
N SER A 39 7.18 -16.07 -8.51
CA SER A 39 7.80 -15.91 -9.84
C SER A 39 6.73 -15.74 -10.91
N LYS A 40 5.73 -16.63 -10.90
CA LYS A 40 4.60 -16.60 -11.84
C LYS A 40 3.82 -15.28 -11.74
N GLN A 41 3.64 -14.75 -10.53
CA GLN A 41 3.03 -13.43 -10.33
C GLN A 41 3.88 -12.30 -10.91
N LYS A 42 5.21 -12.30 -10.70
CA LYS A 42 6.12 -11.32 -11.30
C LYS A 42 6.08 -11.38 -12.82
N GLU A 43 6.13 -12.57 -13.40
CA GLU A 43 6.01 -12.78 -14.86
C GLU A 43 4.67 -12.27 -15.40
N GLY A 44 3.57 -12.56 -14.70
CA GLY A 44 2.25 -12.07 -15.05
C GLY A 44 2.13 -10.54 -15.00
N ARG A 45 2.70 -9.91 -13.96
CA ARG A 45 2.76 -8.45 -13.87
C ARG A 45 3.65 -7.85 -14.96
N ALA A 46 4.84 -8.40 -15.20
CA ALA A 46 5.76 -7.88 -16.21
C ALA A 46 5.19 -7.90 -17.64
N ARG A 47 4.26 -8.81 -17.92
CA ARG A 47 3.61 -8.89 -19.23
C ARG A 47 2.87 -7.61 -19.60
N LEU A 48 2.08 -7.04 -18.68
CA LEU A 48 1.20 -5.91 -18.99
C LEU A 48 1.47 -4.66 -18.14
N TRP A 49 1.98 -4.83 -16.93
CA TRP A 49 2.03 -3.78 -15.91
C TRP A 49 3.44 -3.19 -15.74
N ASP A 50 4.47 -4.03 -15.61
CA ASP A 50 5.84 -3.54 -15.41
C ASP A 50 6.44 -3.12 -16.76
N LYS A 51 6.05 -1.94 -17.24
CA LYS A 51 6.56 -1.33 -18.48
C LYS A 51 7.49 -0.15 -18.18
N PRO A 52 8.66 -0.07 -18.82
CA PRO A 52 9.54 1.09 -18.67
C PRO A 52 8.80 2.34 -19.14
N GLN A 53 8.90 3.41 -18.35
CA GLN A 53 8.36 4.71 -18.70
C GLN A 53 9.45 5.52 -19.39
N ASP A 54 9.14 6.05 -20.57
CA ASP A 54 10.00 6.98 -21.27
C ASP A 54 9.89 8.37 -20.63
N ALA A 55 11.01 8.89 -20.13
CA ALA A 55 11.06 10.17 -19.45
C ALA A 55 10.84 11.36 -20.39
N GLU A 56 11.27 11.26 -21.65
CA GLU A 56 11.08 12.31 -22.65
C GLU A 56 9.61 12.37 -23.07
N LEU A 57 8.98 11.22 -23.34
CA LEU A 57 7.54 11.15 -23.61
C LEU A 57 6.72 11.63 -22.41
N ALA A 58 7.09 11.27 -21.19
CA ALA A 58 6.43 11.77 -20.00
C ALA A 58 6.51 13.30 -19.87
N GLN A 59 7.63 13.91 -20.27
CA GLN A 59 7.77 15.37 -20.31
C GLN A 59 6.92 15.98 -21.44
N ALA A 60 6.91 15.38 -22.62
CA ALA A 60 6.08 15.83 -23.75
C ALA A 60 4.59 15.80 -23.40
N PHE A 61 4.10 14.74 -22.75
CA PHE A 61 2.71 14.65 -22.27
C PHE A 61 2.39 15.69 -21.19
N LYS A 62 3.35 16.02 -20.33
CA LYS A 62 3.18 17.10 -19.34
C LYS A 62 3.10 18.47 -20.03
N ALA A 63 3.95 18.72 -21.02
CA ALA A 63 3.97 19.97 -21.77
C ALA A 63 2.67 20.16 -22.60
N GLY A 64 2.14 19.09 -23.18
CA GLY A 64 0.89 19.10 -23.94
C GLY A 64 -0.39 19.03 -23.09
N ARG A 65 -0.30 19.12 -21.76
CA ARG A 65 -1.45 18.92 -20.86
C ARG A 65 -2.46 20.06 -21.01
N VAL A 66 -3.66 19.73 -21.48
CA VAL A 66 -4.80 20.67 -21.51
C VAL A 66 -5.46 20.76 -20.13
N ARG A 67 -5.82 21.97 -19.69
CA ARG A 67 -6.50 22.18 -18.40
C ARG A 67 -7.90 21.57 -18.46
N GLN A 68 -8.13 20.49 -17.72
CA GLN A 68 -9.47 19.91 -17.58
C GLN A 68 -10.30 20.67 -16.54
N LYS A 69 -11.60 20.84 -16.81
CA LYS A 69 -12.56 21.36 -15.83
C LYS A 69 -12.72 20.33 -14.69
N PRO A 70 -12.91 20.76 -13.42
CA PRO A 70 -13.07 19.84 -12.29
C PRO A 70 -14.29 18.92 -12.42
N TYR A 71 -15.34 19.41 -13.06
CA TYR A 71 -16.55 18.66 -13.37
C TYR A 71 -16.86 18.82 -14.86
N VAL A 72 -16.96 17.69 -15.56
CA VAL A 72 -17.24 17.63 -17.01
C VAL A 72 -18.70 17.98 -17.31
N TYR A 73 -19.59 17.86 -16.32
CA TYR A 73 -21.04 18.07 -16.45
C TYR A 73 -21.58 19.17 -15.53
N GLY A 74 -20.72 19.94 -14.87
CA GLY A 74 -21.16 21.18 -14.24
C GLY A 74 -21.49 22.17 -15.34
N GLY A 75 -22.78 22.51 -15.48
CA GLY A 75 -23.21 23.67 -16.26
C GLY A 75 -22.53 24.95 -15.77
N GLU A 76 -22.56 25.99 -16.60
CA GLU A 76 -21.98 27.30 -16.30
C GLU A 76 -22.22 27.79 -14.86
#